data_AF-A0A7Z2RQ77-F1
#
_entry.id   AF-A0A7Z2RQ77-F1
#
_cell.length_a   1.000
_cell.length_b   1.000
_cell.length_c   1.000
_cell.angle_alpha   90.00
_cell.angle_beta   90.00
_cell.angle_gamma   90.00
#
_symmetry.space_group_name_H-M   'P 1'
#
loop_
_entity.id
_entity.type
_entity.pdbx_description
1 polymer ?
#
loop_
_entity_poly.entity_id
_entity_poly.type
_entity_poly.pdbx_seq_one_letter_code
_entity_poly.pdbx_strand_id
1 'polypeptide(L)'
;MTRTIEITAETYARLEKLAVGFDSPEAVINRLLDQAEGKPETKPTLMFFPEDETEFKRELIKTKEAEVVLYKVDGTREVSRWNANKLTESSNLRGNLWSGLLRNWKEKGIKKAEFFVLPPTITYPDGDDDRVGLDKALSLQLNLTYEEMQLLEYEVHERESNDGVVYGHYVEIDLDNSDPEVLAKAEIDDDNYSFEVDLD
;
A
#
# COMPACT_ATOMS: atom_id res chain seq x y z
N MET A 1 25.82 -9.40 -21.50
CA MET A 1 26.49 -10.44 -22.30
C MET A 1 25.42 -11.15 -23.11
N THR A 2 25.63 -11.36 -24.40
CA THR A 2 24.69 -12.12 -25.23
C THR A 2 24.99 -13.62 -25.13
N ARG A 3 23.94 -14.44 -25.21
CA ARG A 3 24.03 -15.91 -25.26
C ARG A 3 23.24 -16.38 -26.48
N THR A 4 23.72 -17.44 -27.13
CA THR A 4 23.05 -18.05 -28.28
C THR A 4 22.28 -19.28 -27.82
N ILE A 5 21.03 -19.41 -28.26
CA ILE A 5 20.23 -20.62 -28.13
C ILE A 5 19.85 -21.10 -29.53
N GLU A 6 19.85 -22.41 -29.75
CA GLU A 6 19.37 -23.01 -31.00
C GLU A 6 17.96 -23.55 -30.77
N ILE A 7 17.02 -23.18 -31.66
CA ILE A 7 15.63 -23.64 -31.62
C ILE A 7 15.21 -24.10 -33.01
N THR A 8 14.19 -24.96 -33.08
CA THR A 8 13.66 -25.42 -34.36
C THR A 8 12.95 -24.29 -35.11
N ALA A 9 12.90 -24.39 -36.44
CA ALA A 9 12.15 -23.45 -37.27
C ALA A 9 10.66 -23.39 -36.88
N GLU A 10 10.09 -24.51 -36.45
CA GLU A 10 8.72 -24.58 -35.95
C GLU A 10 8.53 -23.76 -34.67
N THR A 11 9.42 -23.90 -33.69
CA THR A 11 9.38 -23.11 -32.45
C THR A 11 9.56 -21.62 -32.74
N TYR A 12 10.47 -21.26 -33.65
CA TYR A 12 10.66 -19.88 -34.08
C TYR A 12 9.39 -19.30 -34.71
N ALA A 13 8.73 -20.05 -35.62
CA ALA A 13 7.47 -19.64 -36.23
C ALA A 13 6.32 -19.50 -35.21
N ARG A 14 6.35 -20.27 -34.10
CA ARG A 14 5.40 -20.09 -33.00
C ARG A 14 5.65 -18.78 -32.23
N LEU A 15 6.91 -18.43 -31.96
CA LEU A 15 7.27 -17.16 -31.31
C LEU A 15 6.87 -15.96 -32.18
N GLU A 16 7.08 -16.05 -33.50
CA GLU A 16 6.72 -15.00 -34.46
C GLU A 16 5.22 -14.67 -34.41
N LYS A 17 4.35 -15.68 -34.30
CA LYS A 17 2.89 -15.49 -34.17
C LYS A 17 2.47 -14.77 -32.90
N LEU A 18 3.32 -14.75 -31.87
CA LEU A 18 3.05 -14.11 -30.59
C LEU A 18 3.58 -12.67 -30.53
N ALA A 19 4.43 -12.27 -31.47
CA ALA A 19 4.98 -10.92 -31.55
C ALA A 19 3.87 -9.88 -31.77
N VAL A 20 3.95 -8.75 -31.05
CA VAL A 20 3.03 -7.62 -31.22
C VAL A 20 3.81 -6.40 -31.72
N GLY A 21 3.41 -5.85 -32.88
CA GLY A 21 4.08 -4.70 -33.47
C GLY A 21 5.52 -5.01 -33.89
N PHE A 22 6.50 -4.35 -33.26
CA PHE A 22 7.93 -4.49 -33.56
C PHE A 22 8.70 -5.28 -32.48
N ASP A 23 8.03 -6.22 -31.81
CA ASP A 23 8.65 -7.08 -30.79
C ASP A 23 9.87 -7.83 -31.35
N SER A 24 10.97 -7.83 -30.59
CA SER A 24 12.10 -8.72 -30.85
C SER A 24 11.79 -10.13 -30.33
N PRO A 25 12.47 -11.19 -30.81
CA PRO A 25 12.33 -12.53 -30.24
C PRO A 25 12.59 -12.58 -28.73
N GLU A 26 13.58 -11.81 -28.25
CA GLU A 26 13.88 -11.67 -26.82
C GLU A 26 12.73 -11.02 -26.04
N ALA A 27 12.07 -10.00 -26.61
CA ALA A 27 10.89 -9.38 -26.00
C ALA A 27 9.72 -10.37 -25.89
N VAL A 28 9.48 -11.19 -26.92
CA VAL A 28 8.46 -12.24 -26.89
C VAL A 28 8.79 -13.28 -25.82
N ILE A 29 10.03 -13.77 -25.77
CA ILE A 29 10.47 -14.76 -24.77
C ILE A 29 10.29 -14.21 -23.35
N ASN A 30 10.75 -12.98 -23.09
CA ASN A 30 10.60 -12.38 -21.77
C ASN A 30 9.13 -12.19 -21.38
N ARG A 31 8.25 -11.80 -22.32
CA ARG A 31 6.81 -11.71 -22.05
C ARG A 31 6.20 -13.07 -21.72
N LEU A 32 6.62 -14.14 -22.40
CA LEU A 32 6.17 -15.50 -22.09
C LEU A 32 6.67 -16.00 -20.74
N LEU A 33 7.93 -15.68 -20.38
CA LEU A 33 8.47 -15.98 -19.06
C LEU A 33 7.71 -15.21 -17.97
N ASP A 34 7.47 -13.92 -18.18
CA ASP A 34 6.69 -13.09 -17.25
C ASP A 34 5.28 -13.65 -17.05
N GLN A 35 4.60 -14.11 -18.12
CA GLN A 35 3.31 -14.78 -18.03
C GLN A 35 3.38 -16.10 -17.24
N ALA A 36 4.40 -16.92 -17.51
CA ALA A 36 4.61 -18.19 -16.80
C ALA A 36 4.93 -17.96 -15.30
N GLU A 37 5.58 -16.85 -14.98
CA GLU A 37 5.87 -16.38 -13.62
C GLU A 37 4.68 -15.65 -12.97
N GLY A 38 3.56 -15.47 -13.68
CA GLY A 38 2.36 -14.81 -13.16
C GLY A 38 2.48 -13.29 -13.01
N LYS A 39 3.47 -12.66 -13.65
CA LYS A 39 3.67 -11.20 -13.58
C LYS A 39 2.57 -10.44 -14.34
N PRO A 40 2.20 -9.24 -13.86
CA PRO A 40 1.19 -8.42 -14.53
C PRO A 40 1.68 -7.95 -15.92
N GLU A 41 0.81 -8.08 -16.93
CA GLU A 41 1.14 -7.70 -18.32
C GLU A 41 1.02 -6.19 -18.58
N THR A 42 0.09 -5.54 -17.89
CA THR A 42 -0.22 -4.12 -18.06
C THR A 42 0.18 -3.32 -16.83
N LYS A 43 0.46 -2.02 -17.04
CA LYS A 43 0.74 -1.10 -15.93
C LYS A 43 -0.40 -1.12 -14.89
N PRO A 44 -0.07 -0.91 -13.60
CA PRO A 44 -1.05 -0.83 -12.55
C PRO A 44 -2.10 0.23 -12.84
N THR A 45 -3.36 -0.09 -12.56
CA THR A 45 -4.42 0.92 -12.48
C THR A 45 -4.14 1.83 -11.29
N LEU A 46 -4.16 3.14 -11.51
CA LEU A 46 -3.96 4.15 -10.46
C LEU A 46 -5.30 4.77 -10.11
N MET A 47 -5.61 4.86 -8.81
CA MET A 47 -6.80 5.57 -8.31
C MET A 47 -6.38 6.54 -7.23
N PHE A 48 -6.94 7.74 -7.27
CA PHE A 48 -6.63 8.83 -6.35
C PHE A 48 -7.86 9.13 -5.51
N PHE A 49 -7.64 9.51 -4.26
CA PHE A 49 -8.69 9.90 -3.34
C PHE A 49 -8.24 11.19 -2.66
N PRO A 50 -8.78 12.35 -3.12
CA PRO A 50 -9.91 12.53 -4.07
C PRO A 50 -9.63 12.10 -5.53
N GLU A 51 -10.70 11.77 -6.30
CA GLU A 51 -10.61 11.17 -7.65
C GLU A 51 -9.97 12.07 -8.71
N ASP A 52 -10.17 13.39 -8.63
CA ASP A 52 -9.52 14.32 -9.54
C ASP A 52 -8.03 14.43 -9.21
N GLU A 53 -7.17 14.03 -10.16
CA GLU A 53 -5.73 13.95 -9.95
C GLU A 53 -5.09 15.33 -9.62
N THR A 54 -5.68 16.42 -10.12
CA THR A 54 -5.18 17.78 -9.84
C THR A 54 -5.52 18.20 -8.41
N GLU A 55 -6.75 17.91 -7.97
CA GLU A 55 -7.20 18.11 -6.61
C GLU A 55 -6.44 17.24 -5.62
N PHE A 56 -6.27 15.95 -5.91
CA PHE A 56 -5.44 15.04 -5.12
C PHE A 56 -4.05 15.61 -4.90
N LYS A 57 -3.39 16.04 -5.98
CA LYS A 57 -2.05 16.63 -5.90
C LYS A 57 -2.04 17.89 -5.02
N ARG A 58 -3.03 18.76 -5.19
CA ARG A 58 -3.15 20.00 -4.42
C ARG A 58 -3.32 19.72 -2.93
N GLU A 59 -4.17 18.78 -2.55
CA GLU A 59 -4.36 18.41 -1.15
C GLU A 59 -3.13 17.70 -0.58
N LEU A 60 -2.51 16.79 -1.33
CA LEU A 60 -1.26 16.13 -0.94
C LEU A 60 -0.10 17.13 -0.73
N ILE A 61 -0.03 18.21 -1.51
CA ILE A 61 0.97 19.27 -1.31
C ILE A 61 0.72 20.02 0.00
N LYS A 62 -0.53 20.12 0.49
CA LYS A 62 -0.84 20.76 1.76
C LYS A 62 -0.54 19.85 2.95
N THR A 63 -1.01 18.61 2.91
CA THR A 63 -0.89 17.66 4.03
C THR A 63 0.48 16.99 4.10
N LYS A 64 1.18 16.91 2.96
CA LYS A 64 2.49 16.26 2.78
C LYS A 64 2.52 14.77 3.08
N GLU A 65 1.36 14.15 3.22
CA GLU A 65 1.24 12.74 3.57
C GLU A 65 0.07 12.10 2.81
N ALA A 66 0.33 10.90 2.31
CA ALA A 66 -0.69 10.04 1.73
C ALA A 66 -0.50 8.60 2.21
N GLU A 67 -1.58 7.85 2.19
CA GLU A 67 -1.59 6.40 2.26
C GLU A 67 -1.56 5.81 0.86
N VAL A 68 -0.93 4.65 0.73
CA VAL A 68 -0.79 3.92 -0.52
C VAL A 68 -1.21 2.48 -0.29
N VAL A 69 -2.20 2.03 -1.05
CA VAL A 69 -2.65 0.64 -1.03
C VAL A 69 -2.25 -0.03 -2.33
N LEU A 70 -1.38 -1.03 -2.26
CA LEU A 70 -0.95 -1.83 -3.41
C LEU A 70 -1.67 -3.16 -3.41
N TYR A 71 -2.27 -3.50 -4.54
CA TYR A 71 -2.87 -4.82 -4.76
C TYR A 71 -2.00 -5.59 -5.74
N LYS A 72 -1.62 -6.81 -5.39
CA LYS A 72 -0.77 -7.66 -6.20
C LYS A 72 -1.54 -8.76 -6.92
N VAL A 73 -0.88 -9.36 -7.90
CA VAL A 73 -1.42 -10.46 -8.71
C VAL A 73 -1.69 -11.72 -7.90
N ASP A 74 -0.91 -11.97 -6.85
CA ASP A 74 -1.06 -13.11 -5.93
C ASP A 74 -2.21 -12.94 -4.91
N GLY A 75 -2.92 -11.80 -4.95
CA GLY A 75 -4.02 -11.48 -4.05
C GLY A 75 -3.58 -10.70 -2.80
N THR A 76 -2.28 -10.56 -2.56
CA THR A 76 -1.81 -9.78 -1.41
C THR A 76 -2.10 -8.29 -1.57
N ARG A 77 -2.31 -7.65 -0.42
CA ARG A 77 -2.59 -6.23 -0.26
C ARG A 77 -1.59 -5.64 0.72
N GLU A 78 -1.00 -4.51 0.36
CA GLU A 78 -0.02 -3.81 1.20
C GLU A 78 -0.43 -2.36 1.38
N VAL A 79 -0.64 -1.95 2.63
CA VAL A 79 -0.84 -0.55 3.01
C VAL A 79 0.48 0.05 3.47
N SER A 80 0.80 1.26 3.01
CA SER A 80 2.02 1.97 3.39
C SER A 80 1.84 3.49 3.38
N ARG A 81 2.75 4.21 4.05
CA ARG A 81 2.79 5.67 4.03
C ARG A 81 3.67 6.20 2.92
N TRP A 82 3.21 7.28 2.29
CA TRP A 82 3.98 8.11 1.40
C TRP A 82 4.19 9.50 1.99
N ASN A 83 5.44 9.77 2.36
CA ASN A 83 5.89 11.12 2.68
C ASN A 83 6.13 11.94 1.40
N ALA A 84 5.29 12.95 1.19
CA ALA A 84 5.31 13.82 0.02
C ALA A 84 5.94 15.19 0.31
N ASN A 85 6.84 15.30 1.30
CA ASN A 85 7.50 16.57 1.67
C ASN A 85 8.22 17.25 0.49
N LYS A 86 8.71 16.46 -0.47
CA LYS A 86 9.41 16.97 -1.67
C LYS A 86 8.48 17.32 -2.83
N LEU A 87 7.19 17.01 -2.73
CA LEU A 87 6.22 17.28 -3.78
C LEU A 87 5.83 18.77 -3.77
N THR A 88 5.88 19.39 -4.94
CA THR A 88 5.58 20.80 -5.18
C THR A 88 4.59 20.97 -6.32
N GLU A 89 4.06 22.18 -6.51
CA GLU A 89 3.14 22.51 -7.62
C GLU A 89 3.75 22.22 -9.00
N SER A 90 5.06 22.38 -9.17
CA SER A 90 5.75 22.08 -10.44
C SER A 90 6.09 20.60 -10.63
N SER A 91 5.90 19.77 -9.60
CA SER A 91 6.24 18.34 -9.66
C SER A 91 5.30 17.56 -10.58
N ASN A 92 5.82 16.60 -11.33
CA ASN A 92 5.01 15.65 -12.08
C ASN A 92 4.59 14.50 -11.14
N LEU A 93 3.30 14.42 -10.78
CA LEU A 93 2.79 13.42 -9.83
C LEU A 93 3.05 12.00 -10.33
N ARG A 94 2.53 11.64 -11.50
CA ARG A 94 2.74 10.29 -12.09
C ARG A 94 4.21 9.97 -12.27
N GLY A 95 5.03 10.92 -12.70
CA GLY A 95 6.49 10.75 -12.82
C GLY A 95 7.14 10.35 -11.48
N ASN A 96 6.75 10.99 -10.38
CA ASN A 96 7.21 10.63 -9.03
C ASN A 96 6.71 9.23 -8.64
N LEU A 97 5.45 8.89 -8.92
CA LEU A 97 4.91 7.56 -8.61
C LEU A 97 5.68 6.45 -9.35
N TRP A 98 5.89 6.60 -10.66
CA TRP A 98 6.56 5.59 -11.49
C TRP A 98 8.07 5.47 -11.22
N SER A 99 8.72 6.55 -10.79
CA SER A 99 10.15 6.52 -10.41
C SER A 99 10.37 6.16 -8.93
N GLY A 100 9.33 6.22 -8.10
CA GLY A 100 9.35 5.92 -6.67
C GLY A 100 8.55 4.67 -6.32
N LEU A 101 7.37 4.86 -5.73
CA LEU A 101 6.53 3.79 -5.16
C LEU A 101 6.27 2.64 -6.15
N LEU A 102 5.96 2.98 -7.40
CA LEU A 102 5.64 2.05 -8.48
C LEU A 102 6.85 1.68 -9.33
N ARG A 103 8.08 2.01 -8.88
CA ARG A 103 9.29 1.54 -9.55
C ARG A 103 9.33 0.01 -9.48
N ASN A 104 9.69 -0.61 -10.60
CA ASN A 104 9.74 -2.07 -10.76
C ASN A 104 8.39 -2.75 -10.39
N TRP A 105 7.27 -2.09 -10.71
CA TRP A 105 5.93 -2.60 -10.37
C TRP A 105 5.68 -4.00 -10.92
N LYS A 106 6.28 -4.35 -12.07
CA LYS A 106 6.10 -5.63 -12.73
C LYS A 106 6.73 -6.76 -11.91
N GLU A 107 7.96 -6.53 -11.44
CA GLU A 107 8.69 -7.44 -10.57
C GLU A 107 8.05 -7.53 -9.18
N LYS A 108 7.47 -6.43 -8.70
CA LYS A 108 6.69 -6.39 -7.46
C LYS A 108 5.28 -7.00 -7.59
N GLY A 109 4.87 -7.41 -8.80
CA GLY A 109 3.55 -7.99 -9.04
C GLY A 109 2.38 -7.03 -8.85
N ILE A 110 2.60 -5.71 -8.87
CA ILE A 110 1.54 -4.71 -8.61
C ILE A 110 0.60 -4.65 -9.81
N LYS A 111 -0.70 -4.85 -9.57
CA LYS A 111 -1.77 -4.70 -10.60
C LYS A 111 -2.63 -3.46 -10.40
N LYS A 112 -2.69 -2.92 -9.19
CA LYS A 112 -3.49 -1.74 -8.85
C LYS A 112 -2.85 -1.00 -7.67
N ALA A 113 -2.92 0.32 -7.69
CA ALA A 113 -2.48 1.18 -6.61
C ALA A 113 -3.53 2.26 -6.32
N GLU A 114 -3.89 2.40 -5.06
CA GLU A 114 -4.78 3.46 -4.54
C GLU A 114 -3.96 4.43 -3.70
N PHE A 115 -4.29 5.72 -3.79
CA PHE A 115 -3.60 6.78 -3.07
C PHE A 115 -4.63 7.65 -2.35
N PHE A 116 -4.53 7.74 -1.02
CA PHE A 116 -5.45 8.51 -0.19
C PHE A 116 -4.67 9.64 0.49
N VAL A 117 -5.14 10.88 0.35
CA VAL A 117 -4.56 11.98 1.13
C VAL A 117 -4.95 11.80 2.59
N LEU A 118 -3.96 11.86 3.48
CA LEU A 118 -4.22 11.69 4.90
C LEU A 118 -4.55 13.03 5.57
N PRO A 119 -5.41 13.01 6.61
CA PRO A 119 -5.62 14.19 7.43
C PRO A 119 -4.31 14.63 8.09
N PRO A 120 -4.09 15.92 8.32
CA PRO A 120 -2.95 16.38 9.10
C PRO A 120 -3.07 15.85 10.53
N THR A 121 -1.95 15.43 11.09
CA THR A 121 -1.85 15.09 12.51
C THR A 121 -2.10 16.35 13.34
N ILE A 122 -3.02 16.29 14.31
CA ILE A 122 -3.39 17.45 15.13
C ILE A 122 -2.65 17.31 16.46
N THR A 123 -1.61 18.11 16.65
CA THR A 123 -0.92 18.19 17.95
C THR A 123 -1.68 19.15 18.85
N TYR A 124 -2.33 18.63 19.88
CA TYR A 124 -2.98 19.47 20.89
C TYR A 124 -1.92 20.05 21.88
N PRO A 125 -2.00 21.33 22.26
CA PRO A 125 -1.01 21.97 23.14
C PRO A 125 -0.93 21.39 24.56
N ASP A 126 -1.98 20.71 25.00
CA ASP A 126 -2.16 20.08 26.31
C ASP A 126 -1.78 18.59 26.32
N GLY A 127 -1.40 18.02 25.17
CA GLY A 127 -1.01 16.61 25.07
C GLY A 127 -2.18 15.64 24.95
N ASP A 128 -3.39 16.13 24.66
CA ASP A 128 -4.57 15.29 24.41
C ASP A 128 -4.36 14.37 23.19
N ASP A 129 -4.95 13.18 23.32
CA ASP A 129 -5.00 12.04 22.40
C ASP A 129 -4.95 12.46 20.92
N ASP A 130 -3.77 12.33 20.31
CA ASP A 130 -3.60 12.46 18.86
C ASP A 130 -4.19 11.22 18.19
N ARG A 131 -5.52 11.10 18.27
CA ARG A 131 -6.29 9.99 17.72
C ARG A 131 -5.99 9.81 16.24
N VAL A 132 -5.75 10.91 15.51
CA VAL A 132 -5.34 10.87 14.10
C VAL A 132 -3.98 10.20 13.94
N GLY A 133 -2.98 10.57 14.73
CA GLY A 133 -1.67 9.93 14.73
C GLY A 133 -1.74 8.44 15.12
N LEU A 134 -2.54 8.12 16.12
CA LEU A 134 -2.75 6.75 16.58
C LEU A 134 -3.45 5.90 15.52
N ASP A 135 -4.57 6.36 14.97
CA ASP A 135 -5.29 5.69 13.88
C ASP A 135 -4.35 5.48 12.68
N LYS A 136 -3.48 6.47 12.41
CA LYS A 136 -2.48 6.33 11.36
C LYS A 136 -1.41 5.26 11.66
N ALA A 137 -0.99 5.10 12.91
CA ALA A 137 -0.03 4.09 13.29
C ALA A 137 -0.66 2.69 13.22
N LEU A 138 -1.86 2.55 13.80
CA LEU A 138 -2.62 1.31 13.80
C LEU A 138 -3.00 0.85 12.40
N SER A 139 -3.33 1.77 11.48
CA SER A 139 -3.63 1.41 10.09
C SER A 139 -2.46 0.67 9.42
N LEU A 140 -1.22 1.03 9.75
CA LEU A 140 -0.04 0.32 9.25
C LEU A 140 0.16 -1.04 9.91
N GLN A 141 -0.01 -1.10 11.24
CA GLN A 141 0.16 -2.33 12.01
C GLN A 141 -0.86 -3.40 11.59
N LEU A 142 -2.11 -3.00 11.36
CA LEU A 142 -3.22 -3.88 10.98
C LEU A 142 -3.38 -4.04 9.46
N ASN A 143 -2.50 -3.42 8.67
CA ASN A 143 -2.61 -3.38 7.21
C ASN A 143 -4.01 -2.94 6.75
N LEU A 144 -4.56 -1.88 7.35
CA LEU A 144 -5.84 -1.24 7.03
C LEU A 144 -5.62 0.17 6.49
N THR A 145 -6.56 0.70 5.71
CA THR A 145 -6.55 2.13 5.40
C THR A 145 -6.88 2.97 6.62
N TYR A 146 -6.54 4.26 6.59
CA TYR A 146 -6.99 5.20 7.63
C TYR A 146 -8.52 5.21 7.74
N GLU A 147 -9.23 5.23 6.60
CA GLU A 147 -10.70 5.18 6.57
C GLU A 147 -11.26 3.87 7.14
N GLU A 148 -10.62 2.72 6.86
CA GLU A 148 -10.99 1.43 7.45
C GLU A 148 -10.78 1.44 8.97
N MET A 149 -9.70 2.04 9.47
CA MET A 149 -9.48 2.21 10.91
C MET A 149 -10.57 3.02 11.60
N GLN A 150 -11.17 4.02 10.92
CA GLN A 150 -12.28 4.79 11.50
C GLN A 150 -13.55 3.96 11.70
N LEU A 151 -13.62 2.75 11.16
CA LEU A 151 -14.74 1.81 11.33
C LEU A 151 -14.49 0.80 12.45
N LEU A 152 -13.36 0.89 13.15
CA LEU A 152 -13.05 0.09 14.33
C LEU A 152 -13.19 0.93 15.59
N GLU A 153 -13.89 0.37 16.57
CA GLU A 153 -13.97 0.91 17.93
C GLU A 153 -12.89 0.24 18.79
N TYR A 154 -12.13 1.04 19.53
CA TYR A 154 -11.02 0.51 20.32
C TYR A 154 -10.62 1.43 21.47
N GLU A 155 -10.13 0.81 22.53
CA GLU A 155 -9.54 1.46 23.70
C GLU A 155 -8.02 1.26 23.75
N VAL A 156 -7.31 2.24 24.30
CA VAL A 156 -5.87 2.16 24.57
C VAL A 156 -5.69 2.00 26.06
N HIS A 157 -4.88 1.02 26.44
CA HIS A 157 -4.58 0.70 27.82
C HIS A 157 -3.09 0.79 28.09
N GLU A 158 -2.74 1.28 29.27
CA GLU A 158 -1.37 1.30 29.77
C GLU A 158 -1.04 -0.03 30.45
N ARG A 159 0.19 -0.51 30.25
CA ARG A 159 0.77 -1.56 31.09
C ARG A 159 1.57 -0.89 32.21
N GLU A 160 1.13 -1.11 33.44
CA GLU A 160 1.72 -0.54 34.64
C GLU A 160 2.32 -1.65 35.51
N SER A 161 3.52 -1.42 36.05
CA SER A 161 4.12 -2.29 37.06
C SER A 161 3.46 -2.08 38.44
N ASN A 162 3.71 -3.00 39.38
CA ASN A 162 3.12 -2.89 40.74
C ASN A 162 3.54 -1.61 41.50
N ASP A 163 4.64 -0.97 41.12
CA ASP A 163 5.15 0.29 41.67
C ASP A 163 4.73 1.53 40.88
N GLY A 164 3.90 1.34 39.85
CA GLY A 164 3.24 2.41 39.12
C GLY A 164 3.98 2.95 37.90
N VAL A 165 4.93 2.17 37.36
CA VAL A 165 5.72 2.57 36.19
C VAL A 165 5.05 2.03 34.94
N VAL A 166 4.62 2.93 34.06
CA VAL A 166 4.15 2.57 32.71
C VAL A 166 5.32 2.10 31.87
N TYR A 167 5.20 0.90 31.30
CA TYR A 167 6.26 0.28 30.49
C TYR A 167 5.81 -0.13 29.09
N GLY A 168 4.57 0.17 28.71
CA GLY A 168 4.07 -0.07 27.37
C GLY A 168 2.57 0.20 27.26
N HIS A 169 2.05 0.10 26.04
CA HIS A 169 0.64 0.28 25.73
C HIS A 169 0.13 -0.93 24.94
N TYR A 170 -1.16 -1.22 25.09
CA TYR A 170 -1.85 -2.17 24.23
C TYR A 170 -3.20 -1.59 23.80
N VAL A 171 -3.66 -2.01 22.63
CA VAL A 171 -4.99 -1.68 22.11
C VAL A 171 -5.91 -2.88 22.31
N GLU A 172 -7.15 -2.61 22.67
CA GLU A 172 -8.24 -3.59 22.74
C GLU A 172 -9.36 -3.16 21.79
N ILE A 173 -9.62 -3.98 20.77
CA ILE A 173 -10.68 -3.73 19.78
C ILE A 173 -12.02 -4.23 20.32
N ASP A 174 -13.04 -3.39 20.24
CA ASP A 174 -14.42 -3.77 20.53
C ASP A 174 -15.02 -4.49 19.31
N LEU A 175 -15.06 -5.82 19.37
CA LEU A 175 -15.54 -6.67 18.29
C LEU A 175 -17.03 -6.49 17.99
N ASP A 176 -17.83 -6.10 18.97
CA ASP A 176 -19.28 -5.97 18.85
C ASP A 176 -19.68 -4.65 18.17
N ASN A 177 -18.86 -3.60 18.33
CA ASN A 177 -19.12 -2.27 17.79
C ASN A 177 -18.27 -1.89 16.57
N SER A 178 -17.38 -2.78 16.13
CA SER A 178 -16.55 -2.60 14.94
C SER A 178 -17.16 -3.19 13.66
N ASP A 179 -16.77 -2.68 12.49
CA ASP A 179 -17.21 -3.23 11.21
C ASP A 179 -16.63 -4.65 10.97
N PRO A 180 -17.48 -5.69 10.77
CA PRO A 180 -17.02 -7.06 10.66
C PRO A 180 -16.21 -7.35 9.39
N GLU A 181 -16.40 -6.61 8.30
CA GLU A 181 -15.58 -6.76 7.11
C GLU A 181 -14.16 -6.20 7.34
N VAL A 182 -14.05 -5.12 8.11
CA VAL A 182 -12.76 -4.55 8.50
C VAL A 182 -12.02 -5.44 9.50
N LEU A 183 -12.71 -5.99 10.50
CA LEU A 183 -12.14 -6.99 11.42
C LEU A 183 -11.57 -8.18 10.66
N ALA A 184 -12.34 -8.74 9.71
CA ALA A 184 -11.88 -9.86 8.89
C ALA A 184 -10.68 -9.50 8.01
N LYS A 185 -10.61 -8.27 7.48
CA LYS A 185 -9.45 -7.78 6.72
C LYS A 185 -8.19 -7.63 7.57
N ALA A 186 -8.35 -7.21 8.82
CA ALA A 186 -7.25 -7.10 9.78
C ALA A 186 -6.89 -8.43 10.45
N GLU A 187 -7.60 -9.51 10.12
CA GLU A 187 -7.45 -10.83 10.74
C GLU A 187 -7.66 -10.78 12.27
N ILE A 188 -8.59 -9.93 12.73
CA ILE A 188 -8.93 -9.76 14.15
C ILE A 188 -10.17 -10.57 14.52
N ASP A 189 -10.07 -11.35 15.60
CA ASP A 189 -11.10 -12.19 16.18
C ASP A 189 -10.98 -12.27 17.72
N ASP A 190 -11.78 -13.14 18.34
CA ASP A 190 -11.82 -13.35 19.79
C ASP A 190 -10.47 -13.77 20.41
N ASP A 191 -9.53 -14.31 19.61
CA ASP A 191 -8.23 -14.78 20.09
C ASP A 191 -7.15 -13.69 20.05
N ASN A 192 -7.33 -12.61 19.27
CA ASN A 192 -6.30 -11.59 19.03
C ASN A 192 -6.80 -10.14 18.97
N TYR A 193 -8.01 -9.86 19.48
CA TYR A 193 -8.59 -8.51 19.59
C TYR A 193 -7.81 -7.54 20.49
N SER A 194 -6.83 -8.03 21.23
CA SER A 194 -5.92 -7.21 22.04
C SER A 194 -4.47 -7.43 21.65
N PHE A 195 -3.75 -6.35 21.35
CA PHE A 195 -2.36 -6.43 20.89
C PHE A 195 -1.53 -5.22 21.34
N GLU A 196 -0.22 -5.44 21.47
CA GLU A 196 0.74 -4.40 21.86
C GLU A 196 0.93 -3.38 20.75
N VAL A 197 1.08 -2.12 21.14
CA VAL A 197 1.29 -1.01 20.23
C VAL A 197 2.53 -0.23 20.65
N ASP A 198 3.36 0.09 19.66
CA ASP A 198 4.56 0.88 19.86
C ASP A 198 4.18 2.35 19.70
N LEU A 199 3.82 2.99 20.81
CA LEU A 199 3.50 4.42 20.90
C LEU A 199 4.77 5.19 21.32
N ASP A 200 5.80 5.12 20.48
CA ASP A 200 7.04 5.90 20.61
C ASP A 200 6.89 7.34 20.06
#